data_AF-A0A0G4IZ74-F1
#
_entry.id   AF-A0A0G4IZ74-F1
#
_cell.length_a   1.000
_cell.length_b   1.000
_cell.length_c   1.000
_cell.angle_alpha   90.00
_cell.angle_beta   90.00
_cell.angle_gamma   90.00
#
_symmetry.space_group_name_H-M   'P 1'
#
loop_
_entity.id
_entity.type
_entity.pdbx_description
1 polymer ?
#
loop_
_entity_poly.entity_id
_entity_poly.type
_entity_poly.pdbx_seq_one_letter_code
_entity_poly.pdbx_strand_id
1 'polypeptide(L)'
;MGLGDDGPPAERSVAQMEGSPWVGGAAGVVDTDGSARSSGRCIVKGDVESPSNGGAYEEGAPVDLAIVEHDMNPALLSAFTALFVELVHTRKAYPSAEVLADQLQSSPKLLQGWNVIRTTDSEVWTHMSAIDAGTFIRFRAGPDQTFTYIVFRVQRQ
;
A
#
# COMPACT_ATOMS: atom_id res chain seq x y z
N MET A 1 -51.51 24.06 14.81
CA MET A 1 -51.09 23.48 16.11
C MET A 1 -49.95 22.53 15.79
N GLY A 2 -48.72 22.95 16.07
CA GLY A 2 -47.53 22.11 15.92
C GLY A 2 -46.98 21.77 17.30
N LEU A 3 -46.63 20.51 17.52
CA LEU A 3 -45.76 19.92 18.56
C LEU A 3 -45.50 18.47 18.05
N GLY A 4 -44.31 17.87 18.02
CA GLY A 4 -43.05 18.26 18.64
C GLY A 4 -41.83 17.78 17.84
N ASP A 5 -40.84 18.64 17.93
CA ASP A 5 -39.41 18.46 17.72
C ASP A 5 -38.84 17.97 19.05
N ASP A 6 -38.15 16.83 19.07
CA ASP A 6 -37.34 16.40 20.22
C ASP A 6 -35.99 15.92 19.69
N GLY A 7 -34.99 16.78 19.89
CA GLY A 7 -33.65 16.71 19.33
C GLY A 7 -32.70 15.70 20.00
N PRO A 8 -31.47 15.60 19.49
CA PRO A 8 -30.46 14.63 19.91
C PRO A 8 -29.77 15.00 21.26
N PRO A 9 -29.09 14.03 21.91
CA PRO A 9 -28.61 14.16 23.28
C PRO A 9 -27.37 15.07 23.43
N ALA A 10 -27.31 15.74 24.59
CA ALA A 10 -26.28 16.68 24.99
C ALA A 10 -24.97 16.02 25.48
N GLU A 11 -23.86 16.53 24.94
CA GLU A 11 -22.61 16.99 25.57
C GLU A 11 -21.83 16.15 26.62
N ARG A 12 -20.60 15.82 26.20
CA ARG A 12 -19.29 16.01 26.86
C ARG A 12 -19.08 15.57 28.32
N SER A 13 -18.06 14.72 28.51
CA SER A 13 -17.02 14.98 29.53
C SER A 13 -15.68 14.32 29.16
N VAL A 14 -14.64 15.15 29.20
CA VAL A 14 -13.21 14.85 29.09
C VAL A 14 -12.65 14.91 30.51
N ALA A 15 -11.80 13.96 30.93
CA ALA A 15 -10.60 14.23 31.74
C ALA A 15 -9.77 12.96 32.09
N GLN A 16 -8.48 13.05 31.74
CA GLN A 16 -7.26 12.68 32.51
C GLN A 16 -7.03 11.23 32.94
N MET A 17 -5.97 10.57 32.44
CA MET A 17 -4.57 10.60 32.96
C MET A 17 -4.45 10.21 34.43
N GLU A 18 -3.76 9.10 34.69
CA GLU A 18 -2.53 8.97 35.49
C GLU A 18 -2.37 7.51 35.97
N GLY A 19 -1.14 6.96 35.86
CA GLY A 19 -0.81 5.66 36.45
C GLY A 19 0.23 4.80 35.72
N SER A 20 1.49 5.26 35.66
CA SER A 20 2.65 4.35 35.85
C SER A 20 2.88 4.19 37.37
N PRO A 21 3.77 3.32 37.93
CA PRO A 21 4.82 2.50 37.30
C PRO A 21 5.13 1.09 37.90
N TRP A 22 5.94 0.33 37.12
CA TRP A 22 7.05 -0.62 37.44
C TRP A 22 7.08 -1.49 38.73
N VAL A 23 7.20 -2.81 38.58
CA VAL A 23 8.11 -3.75 39.32
C VAL A 23 8.26 -5.00 38.42
N GLY A 24 9.41 -5.26 37.78
CA GLY A 24 10.56 -6.00 38.32
C GLY A 24 10.70 -7.29 37.48
N GLY A 25 11.84 -7.82 37.07
CA GLY A 25 13.26 -7.56 37.26
C GLY A 25 13.94 -8.89 36.89
N ALA A 26 14.95 -8.87 36.02
CA ALA A 26 15.97 -9.93 35.96
C ALA A 26 17.14 -9.47 35.10
N ALA A 27 18.31 -9.47 35.71
CA ALA A 27 19.59 -9.09 35.16
C ALA A 27 20.06 -10.04 34.04
N GLY A 28 20.72 -9.47 33.04
CA GLY A 28 21.50 -10.19 32.03
C GLY A 28 22.63 -9.29 31.57
N VAL A 29 23.85 -9.75 31.83
CA VAL A 29 25.16 -9.09 31.71
C VAL A 29 25.44 -8.43 30.36
N VAL A 30 26.07 -7.25 30.38
CA VAL A 30 26.66 -6.58 29.21
C VAL A 30 28.16 -6.79 29.23
N ASP A 31 28.65 -7.63 28.31
CA ASP A 31 30.05 -7.61 27.92
C ASP A 31 30.23 -6.47 26.92
N THR A 32 31.13 -5.55 27.25
CA THR A 32 31.47 -4.39 26.42
C THR A 32 32.88 -4.58 25.94
N ASP A 33 33.08 -4.90 24.66
CA ASP A 33 34.38 -4.74 24.01
C ASP A 33 34.23 -4.30 22.55
N GLY A 34 34.89 -3.18 22.25
CA GLY A 34 35.77 -3.05 21.09
C GLY A 34 35.22 -3.26 19.67
N SER A 35 34.98 -2.14 18.99
CA SER A 35 35.42 -1.86 17.60
C SER A 35 35.51 -3.01 16.58
N ALA A 36 34.62 -2.99 15.58
CA ALA A 36 35.02 -3.14 14.17
C ALA A 36 33.90 -2.74 13.20
N ARG A 37 34.29 -1.97 12.18
CA ARG A 37 33.54 -1.65 10.96
C ARG A 37 33.06 -2.94 10.26
N SER A 38 31.81 -2.98 9.78
CA SER A 38 31.47 -3.71 8.55
C SER A 38 30.06 -3.36 8.06
N SER A 39 29.96 -3.04 6.77
CA SER A 39 28.69 -2.94 6.04
C SER A 39 28.00 -4.30 6.02
N GLY A 40 27.03 -4.50 6.91
CA GLY A 40 26.30 -5.76 7.06
C GLY A 40 25.01 -5.79 6.24
N ARG A 41 25.05 -6.50 5.12
CA ARG A 41 23.88 -7.04 4.40
C ARG A 41 23.15 -8.00 5.35
N CYS A 42 21.88 -7.72 5.69
CA CYS A 42 21.09 -8.61 6.53
C CYS A 42 20.73 -9.88 5.74
N ILE A 43 21.33 -11.02 6.10
CA ILE A 43 20.87 -12.36 5.71
C ILE A 43 20.26 -13.00 6.95
N VAL A 44 18.94 -13.15 6.99
CA VAL A 44 18.26 -13.95 8.01
C VAL A 44 18.44 -15.42 7.63
N LYS A 45 19.32 -16.13 8.34
CA LYS A 45 19.50 -17.58 8.21
C LYS A 45 18.51 -18.25 9.19
N GLY A 46 17.35 -18.62 8.68
CA GLY A 46 16.41 -19.50 9.37
C GLY A 46 16.68 -20.94 8.97
N ASP A 47 17.32 -21.70 9.86
CA ASP A 47 17.39 -23.16 9.80
C ASP A 47 16.00 -23.72 10.17
N VAL A 48 15.27 -24.25 9.19
CA VAL A 48 14.18 -25.21 9.43
C VAL A 48 14.23 -26.26 8.32
N GLU A 49 14.47 -27.51 8.71
CA GLU A 49 14.53 -28.68 7.83
C GLU A 49 13.15 -29.05 7.27
N SER A 50 13.18 -29.64 6.08
CA SER A 50 12.15 -29.65 5.03
C SER A 50 10.96 -30.61 5.26
N PRO A 51 9.98 -30.62 4.33
CA PRO A 51 10.10 -31.67 3.31
C PRO A 51 10.02 -31.12 1.88
N SER A 52 10.93 -31.63 1.06
CA SER A 52 10.90 -31.54 -0.39
C SER A 52 9.57 -32.05 -0.94
N ASN A 53 8.81 -31.19 -1.59
CA ASN A 53 7.79 -31.61 -2.53
C ASN A 53 7.63 -30.60 -3.67
N GLY A 54 8.08 -30.99 -4.85
CA GLY A 54 7.42 -30.72 -6.14
C GLY A 54 7.24 -29.28 -6.57
N GLY A 55 8.15 -28.82 -7.43
CA GLY A 55 7.90 -27.74 -8.38
C GLY A 55 8.86 -26.58 -8.19
N ALA A 56 9.87 -26.50 -9.05
CA ALA A 56 10.40 -25.20 -9.42
C ALA A 56 9.21 -24.43 -10.02
N TYR A 57 8.56 -23.60 -9.22
CA TYR A 57 7.81 -22.50 -9.80
C TYR A 57 8.87 -21.70 -10.54
N GLU A 58 8.73 -21.57 -11.86
CA GLU A 58 9.46 -20.51 -12.54
C GLU A 58 9.05 -19.23 -11.84
N GLU A 59 9.94 -18.71 -11.00
CA GLU A 59 9.81 -17.39 -10.38
C GLU A 59 9.62 -16.44 -11.55
N GLY A 60 8.36 -16.08 -11.80
CA GLY A 60 7.99 -15.26 -12.95
C GLY A 60 8.84 -14.00 -12.92
N ALA A 61 9.36 -13.61 -14.08
CA ALA A 61 10.19 -12.42 -14.19
C ALA A 61 9.54 -11.25 -13.42
N PRO A 62 10.32 -10.51 -12.60
CA PRO A 62 9.76 -9.45 -11.77
C PRO A 62 9.01 -8.45 -12.64
N VAL A 63 7.80 -8.06 -12.20
CA VAL A 63 7.02 -7.02 -12.88
C VAL A 63 7.80 -5.71 -12.80
N ASP A 64 8.12 -5.13 -13.96
CA ASP A 64 8.79 -3.84 -14.03
C ASP A 64 7.77 -2.74 -13.67
N LEU A 65 7.91 -2.21 -12.46
CA LEU A 65 7.07 -1.15 -11.90
C LEU A 65 7.95 -0.16 -11.13
N ALA A 66 7.87 1.11 -11.52
CA ALA A 66 8.57 2.21 -10.88
C ALA A 66 7.57 3.28 -10.45
N ILE A 67 7.41 3.46 -9.14
CA ILE A 67 6.55 4.52 -8.60
C ILE A 67 7.24 5.87 -8.83
N VAL A 68 6.53 6.80 -9.46
CA VAL A 68 7.01 8.15 -9.74
C VAL A 68 6.58 9.11 -8.63
N GLU A 69 5.32 9.02 -8.21
CA GLU A 69 4.71 9.90 -7.23
C GLU A 69 3.48 9.21 -6.61
N HIS A 70 3.24 9.37 -5.32
CA HIS A 70 2.00 8.90 -4.69
C HIS A 70 1.74 9.62 -3.38
N ASP A 71 0.47 9.68 -2.99
CA ASP A 71 0.04 10.06 -1.63
C ASP A 71 -0.66 8.91 -0.90
N MET A 72 -0.79 7.74 -1.54
CA MET A 72 -1.41 6.55 -0.96
C MET A 72 -0.85 6.18 0.41
N ASN A 73 -1.74 5.86 1.36
CA ASN A 73 -1.36 5.24 2.62
C ASN A 73 -0.63 3.88 2.36
N PRO A 74 0.46 3.55 3.07
CA PRO A 74 1.21 2.29 2.92
C PRO A 74 0.38 1.01 2.75
N ALA A 75 -0.70 0.84 3.53
CA ALA A 75 -1.55 -0.36 3.44
C ALA A 75 -2.29 -0.44 2.09
N LEU A 76 -2.79 0.70 1.62
CA LEU A 76 -3.47 0.81 0.33
C LEU A 76 -2.49 0.64 -0.83
N LEU A 77 -1.30 1.25 -0.73
CA LEU A 77 -0.24 1.11 -1.74
C LEU A 77 0.19 -0.36 -1.89
N SER A 78 0.36 -1.08 -0.77
CA SER A 78 0.70 -2.50 -0.79
C SER A 78 -0.41 -3.34 -1.45
N ALA A 79 -1.67 -3.13 -1.07
CA ALA A 79 -2.80 -3.82 -1.66
C ALA A 79 -2.96 -3.54 -3.17
N PHE A 80 -2.79 -2.28 -3.58
CA PHE A 80 -2.80 -1.85 -4.98
C PHE A 80 -1.68 -2.54 -5.78
N THR A 81 -0.45 -2.50 -5.28
CA THR A 81 0.72 -3.05 -5.97
C THR A 81 0.58 -4.57 -6.14
N ALA A 82 0.13 -5.27 -5.10
CA ALA A 82 -0.12 -6.71 -5.17
C ALA A 82 -1.18 -7.05 -6.22
N LEU A 83 -2.28 -6.30 -6.27
CA LEU A 83 -3.33 -6.48 -7.28
C LEU A 83 -2.80 -6.23 -8.70
N PHE A 84 -2.01 -5.17 -8.90
CA PHE A 84 -1.44 -4.86 -10.21
C PHE A 84 -0.49 -5.97 -10.68
N VAL A 85 0.41 -6.43 -9.82
CA VAL A 85 1.36 -7.52 -10.12
C VAL A 85 0.61 -8.82 -10.46
N GLU A 86 -0.38 -9.19 -9.64
CA GLU A 86 -1.23 -10.35 -9.90
C GLU A 86 -1.92 -10.26 -11.27
N LEU A 87 -2.43 -9.07 -11.61
CA LEU A 87 -3.12 -8.84 -12.88
C LEU A 87 -2.19 -8.98 -14.08
N VAL A 88 -0.96 -8.45 -14.00
CA VAL A 88 0.07 -8.61 -15.04
C VAL A 88 0.45 -10.08 -15.22
N HIS A 89 0.67 -10.80 -14.12
CA HIS A 89 1.02 -12.22 -14.17
C HIS A 89 -0.10 -13.11 -14.72
N THR A 90 -1.34 -12.82 -14.35
CA THR A 90 -2.53 -13.57 -14.78
C THR A 90 -2.81 -13.35 -16.26
N ARG A 91 -2.70 -12.11 -16.73
CA ARG A 91 -2.99 -11.76 -18.13
C ARG A 91 -1.81 -11.94 -19.07
N LYS A 92 -0.60 -12.13 -18.53
CA LYS A 92 0.67 -12.11 -19.29
C LYS A 92 0.85 -10.83 -20.12
N ALA A 93 0.24 -9.74 -19.65
CA ALA A 93 0.26 -8.43 -20.31
C ALA A 93 -0.03 -7.32 -19.31
N TYR A 94 0.54 -6.13 -19.54
CA TYR A 94 0.23 -4.95 -18.76
C TYR A 94 -1.21 -4.48 -19.02
N PRO A 95 -2.01 -4.24 -17.97
CA PRO A 95 -3.45 -4.00 -18.11
C PRO A 95 -3.73 -2.68 -18.82
N SER A 96 -4.83 -2.62 -19.59
CA SER A 96 -5.40 -1.34 -20.04
C SER A 96 -5.95 -0.55 -18.85
N ALA A 97 -6.24 0.74 -19.05
CA ALA A 97 -6.81 1.58 -18.01
C ALA A 97 -8.17 1.05 -17.52
N GLU A 98 -9.04 0.66 -18.45
CA GLU A 98 -10.36 0.08 -18.17
C GLU A 98 -10.24 -1.20 -17.33
N VAL A 99 -9.38 -2.12 -17.75
CA VAL A 99 -9.15 -3.38 -17.06
C VAL A 99 -8.64 -3.16 -15.64
N LEU A 100 -7.71 -2.23 -15.44
CA LEU A 100 -7.22 -1.93 -14.10
C LEU A 100 -8.32 -1.28 -13.25
N ALA A 101 -9.08 -0.34 -13.81
CA ALA A 101 -10.19 0.31 -13.10
C ALA A 101 -11.26 -0.70 -12.66
N ASP A 102 -11.65 -1.64 -13.53
CA ASP A 102 -12.62 -2.69 -13.22
C ASP A 102 -12.14 -3.60 -12.08
N GLN A 103 -10.86 -3.98 -12.10
CA GLN A 103 -10.28 -4.82 -11.05
C GLN A 103 -10.19 -4.09 -9.71
N LEU A 104 -9.83 -2.80 -9.72
CA LEU A 104 -9.82 -1.98 -8.51
C LEU A 104 -11.22 -1.82 -7.92
N GLN A 105 -12.24 -1.67 -8.77
CA GLN A 105 -13.65 -1.58 -8.34
C GLN A 105 -14.20 -2.90 -7.79
N SER A 106 -13.73 -4.03 -8.33
CA SER A 106 -14.16 -5.38 -7.92
C SER A 106 -13.45 -5.88 -6.66
N SER A 107 -12.37 -5.22 -6.24
CA SER A 107 -11.57 -5.65 -5.10
C SER A 107 -12.23 -5.26 -3.77
N PRO A 108 -12.57 -6.23 -2.89
CA PRO A 108 -13.16 -5.93 -1.58
C PRO A 108 -12.16 -5.27 -0.61
N LYS A 109 -10.86 -5.29 -0.93
CA LYS A 109 -9.80 -4.69 -0.13
C LYS A 109 -9.59 -3.21 -0.45
N LEU A 110 -10.21 -2.70 -1.51
CA LEU A 110 -10.02 -1.35 -2.01
C LEU A 110 -11.34 -0.59 -1.96
N LEU A 111 -11.23 0.75 -1.89
CA LEU A 111 -12.39 1.63 -1.90
C LEU A 111 -13.05 1.62 -3.29
N GLN A 112 -14.30 2.06 -3.44
CA GLN A 112 -14.94 2.14 -4.77
C GLN A 112 -14.70 3.49 -5.46
N GLY A 113 -14.86 3.55 -6.79
CA GLY A 113 -14.82 4.79 -7.56
C GLY A 113 -13.43 5.19 -8.07
N TRP A 114 -12.64 4.20 -8.49
CA TRP A 114 -11.31 4.41 -9.06
C TRP A 114 -11.36 4.91 -10.49
N ASN A 115 -10.47 5.84 -10.80
CA ASN A 115 -10.20 6.33 -12.14
C ASN A 115 -8.77 5.95 -12.49
N VAL A 116 -8.56 5.53 -13.73
CA VAL A 116 -7.26 5.11 -14.25
C VAL A 116 -7.04 5.81 -15.58
N ILE A 117 -5.88 6.44 -15.71
CA ILE A 117 -5.35 6.93 -16.97
C ILE A 117 -4.13 6.07 -17.29
N ARG A 118 -4.02 5.64 -18.54
CA ARG A 118 -2.83 4.97 -19.07
C ARG A 118 -2.40 5.71 -20.34
N THR A 119 -1.13 6.06 -20.42
CA THR A 119 -0.53 6.70 -21.59
C THR A 119 0.88 6.15 -21.82
N THR A 120 1.44 6.37 -23.00
CA THR A 120 2.86 6.14 -23.30
C THR A 120 3.69 7.42 -23.14
N ASP A 121 3.04 8.55 -22.87
CA ASP A 121 3.72 9.80 -22.57
C ASP A 121 4.32 9.75 -21.15
N SER A 122 5.64 9.91 -21.06
CA SER A 122 6.36 9.92 -19.78
C SER A 122 6.26 11.26 -19.05
N GLU A 123 5.90 12.33 -19.75
CA GLU A 123 5.84 13.70 -19.21
C GLU A 123 4.41 14.17 -18.94
N VAL A 124 3.44 13.26 -19.03
CA VAL A 124 2.05 13.57 -18.75
C VAL A 124 1.90 14.18 -17.35
N TRP A 125 1.24 15.33 -17.30
CA TRP A 125 0.87 16.01 -16.08
C TRP A 125 -0.64 16.22 -16.07
N THR A 126 -1.26 15.99 -14.92
CA THR A 126 -2.68 16.19 -14.71
C THR A 126 -2.88 16.98 -13.44
N HIS A 127 -3.65 18.05 -13.52
CA HIS A 127 -4.03 18.83 -12.36
C HIS A 127 -5.49 18.52 -12.00
N MET A 128 -5.74 18.05 -10.78
CA MET A 128 -7.05 17.63 -10.33
C MET A 128 -7.31 18.18 -8.92
N SER A 129 -8.35 19.00 -8.78
CA SER A 129 -8.66 19.72 -7.53
C SER A 129 -9.58 18.96 -6.57
N ALA A 130 -10.16 17.83 -7.00
CA ALA A 130 -11.17 17.09 -6.24
C ALA A 130 -10.78 15.62 -6.02
N ILE A 131 -9.48 15.33 -5.86
CA ILE A 131 -9.00 13.98 -5.53
C ILE A 131 -9.26 13.67 -4.05
N ASP A 132 -9.67 12.43 -3.77
CA ASP A 132 -9.76 11.91 -2.42
C ASP A 132 -8.34 11.68 -1.86
N ALA A 133 -8.02 12.33 -0.74
CA ALA A 133 -6.67 12.29 -0.18
C ALA A 133 -6.27 10.85 0.18
N GLY A 134 -5.01 10.51 -0.06
CA GLY A 134 -4.45 9.20 0.21
C GLY A 134 -4.82 8.15 -0.84
N THR A 135 -5.24 8.54 -2.04
CA THR A 135 -5.69 7.60 -3.09
C THR A 135 -4.97 7.76 -4.42
N PHE A 136 -4.07 8.71 -4.56
CA PHE A 136 -3.36 9.00 -5.79
C PHE A 136 -2.03 8.24 -5.89
N ILE A 137 -1.79 7.66 -7.06
CA ILE A 137 -0.50 7.09 -7.47
C ILE A 137 -0.25 7.33 -8.95
N ARG A 138 0.98 7.73 -9.26
CA ARG A 138 1.57 7.76 -10.58
C ARG A 138 2.77 6.81 -10.61
N PHE A 139 2.76 5.89 -11.56
CA PHE A 139 3.83 4.91 -11.70
C PHE A 139 4.06 4.58 -13.18
N ARG A 140 5.26 4.12 -13.49
CA ARG A 140 5.58 3.55 -14.80
C ARG A 140 5.67 2.05 -14.71
N ALA A 141 5.21 1.39 -15.77
CA ALA A 141 5.28 -0.06 -15.90
C ALA A 141 5.39 -0.46 -17.37
N GLY A 142 5.81 -1.69 -17.64
CA GLY A 142 6.04 -2.15 -19.02
C GLY A 142 7.51 -2.41 -19.29
N PRO A 143 7.85 -3.10 -20.40
CA PRO A 143 9.22 -3.14 -20.90
C PRO A 143 9.76 -1.71 -21.02
N ASP A 144 10.94 -1.44 -20.47
CA ASP A 144 11.58 -0.12 -20.48
C ASP A 144 10.69 1.01 -19.91
N GLN A 145 9.77 0.68 -19.00
CA GLN A 145 8.83 1.64 -18.39
C GLN A 145 7.96 2.39 -19.42
N THR A 146 7.56 1.70 -20.51
CA THR A 146 6.80 2.25 -21.65
C THR A 146 5.47 2.91 -21.27
N PHE A 147 4.79 2.46 -20.21
CA PHE A 147 3.46 2.96 -19.84
C PHE A 147 3.52 3.78 -18.56
N THR A 148 2.95 4.98 -18.61
CA THR A 148 2.64 5.79 -17.44
C THR A 148 1.19 5.54 -17.04
N TYR A 149 0.98 5.18 -15.77
CA TYR A 149 -0.32 5.05 -15.15
C TYR A 149 -0.53 6.15 -14.13
N ILE A 150 -1.73 6.73 -14.13
CA ILE A 150 -2.21 7.65 -13.09
C ILE A 150 -3.50 7.08 -12.55
N VAL A 151 -3.54 6.77 -11.26
CA VAL A 151 -4.66 6.12 -10.59
C VAL A 151 -5.07 6.97 -9.39
N PHE A 152 -6.36 7.27 -9.28
CA PHE A 152 -6.89 8.16 -8.25
C PHE A 152 -8.38 7.93 -8.02
N ARG A 153 -8.91 8.45 -6.90
CA ARG A 153 -10.35 8.56 -6.66
C ARG A 153 -10.77 10.02 -6.66
N VAL A 154 -11.97 10.29 -7.16
CA VAL A 154 -12.58 11.63 -7.11
C VAL A 154 -13.54 11.68 -5.92
N GLN A 155 -13.53 12.78 -5.18
CA GLN A 155 -14.48 13.03 -4.10
C GLN A 155 -15.90 12.99 -4.67
N ARG A 156 -16.78 12.18 -4.05
CA ARG A 156 -18.21 12.20 -4.38
C ARG A 156 -18.83 13.42 -3.71
N GLN A 157 -19.46 14.29 -4.51
CA GLN A 157 -20.30 15.38 -4.04
C GLN A 157 -21.59 14.86 -3.42
#